data_AF-A0A7K1TUC8-F1
#
_entry.id   AF-A0A7K1TUC8-F1
#
_cell.length_a   1.000
_cell.length_b   1.000
_cell.length_c   1.000
_cell.angle_alpha   90.00
_cell.angle_beta   90.00
_cell.angle_gamma   90.00
#
_symmetry.space_group_name_H-M   'P 1'
#
loop_
_entity.id
_entity.type
_entity.pdbx_description
1 polymer ?
#
loop_
_entity_poly.entity_id
_entity_poly.type
_entity_poly.pdbx_seq_one_letter_code
_entity_poly.pdbx_strand_id
1 'polypeptide(L)'
;MSGILRRAHSFRVRAAVPGAVVRVVLVAIVTAGAFMLIPVPMWRWIAIVAAVASVFVPRTMVAWVAAGCLPVGMLLTESSPTRTALAVLLVHAIHVLAGIGLTVPLRSQLALRALLPSARRFIVIELIAQPLALGGARLVAGSTGVAIAWLAPLGAVLLLAGIVFALRGLRTADAAPGTRRGNRPGDTA
;
A
#
# COMPACT_ATOMS: atom_id res chain seq x y z
N MET A 1 15.07 5.62 50.24
CA MET A 1 15.30 5.89 48.80
C MET A 1 14.47 4.93 47.94
N SER A 2 13.14 4.98 48.03
CA SER A 2 12.25 3.99 47.37
C SER A 2 10.87 4.60 47.05
N GLY A 3 10.86 5.79 46.43
CA GLY A 3 9.62 6.56 46.22
C GLY A 3 9.47 7.20 44.84
N ILE A 4 10.25 6.76 43.84
CA ILE A 4 10.16 7.25 42.45
C ILE A 4 9.87 6.05 41.52
N LEU A 5 8.92 5.20 41.90
CA LEU A 5 8.45 4.13 41.03
C LEU A 5 7.20 4.59 40.28
N ARG A 6 7.39 4.74 38.96
CA ARG A 6 6.37 4.59 37.91
C ARG A 6 5.11 5.43 38.09
N ARG A 7 5.22 6.72 37.76
CA ARG A 7 4.08 7.45 37.21
C ARG A 7 3.77 6.85 35.84
N ALA A 8 3.02 5.75 35.82
CA ALA A 8 2.51 5.11 34.62
C ALA A 8 1.68 6.13 33.85
N HIS A 9 2.27 6.73 32.82
CA HIS A 9 1.54 7.56 31.86
C HIS A 9 0.66 6.62 31.06
N SER A 10 -0.53 6.30 31.58
CA SER A 10 -1.54 5.59 30.83
C SER A 10 -2.10 6.56 29.79
N PHE A 11 -1.55 6.53 28.58
CA PHE A 11 -2.19 7.16 27.44
C PHE A 11 -3.46 6.36 27.13
N ARG A 12 -4.61 6.82 27.64
CA ARG A 12 -5.92 6.30 27.22
C ARG A 12 -6.13 6.71 25.76
N VAL A 13 -5.80 5.81 24.84
CA VAL A 13 -6.13 5.97 23.42
C VAL A 13 -7.63 5.75 23.27
N ARG A 14 -8.39 6.84 23.11
CA ARG A 14 -9.86 6.87 23.06
C ARG A 14 -10.48 5.98 21.95
N ALA A 15 -9.69 5.59 20.94
CA ALA A 15 -10.06 4.62 19.91
C ALA A 15 -8.81 3.89 19.43
N ALA A 16 -8.63 2.64 19.88
CA ALA A 16 -7.53 1.77 19.50
C ALA A 16 -8.05 0.58 18.68
N VAL A 17 -7.38 0.28 17.57
CA VAL A 17 -7.67 -0.85 16.70
C VAL A 17 -6.55 -1.88 16.88
N PRO A 18 -6.86 -3.15 17.20
CA PRO A 18 -5.84 -4.19 17.27
C PRO A 18 -5.12 -4.35 15.93
N GLY A 19 -3.80 -4.53 15.94
CA GLY A 19 -3.00 -4.75 14.72
C GLY A 19 -3.47 -5.97 13.90
N ALA A 20 -4.06 -6.97 14.55
CA ALA A 20 -4.71 -8.10 13.90
C ALA A 20 -5.84 -7.68 12.93
N VAL A 21 -6.57 -6.59 13.21
CA VAL A 21 -7.65 -6.11 12.33
C VAL A 21 -7.11 -5.71 10.96
N VAL A 22 -5.94 -5.07 10.90
CA VAL A 22 -5.31 -4.71 9.61
C VAL A 22 -5.04 -5.94 8.75
N ARG A 23 -4.59 -7.04 9.38
CA ARG A 23 -4.30 -8.31 8.71
C ARG A 23 -5.56 -9.00 8.21
N VAL A 24 -6.60 -9.03 9.04
CA VAL A 24 -7.91 -9.60 8.67
C VAL A 24 -8.53 -8.82 7.52
N VAL A 25 -8.49 -7.48 7.57
CA VAL A 25 -9.00 -6.62 6.50
C VAL A 25 -8.22 -6.85 5.19
N LEU A 26 -6.90 -7.00 5.25
CA LEU A 26 -6.09 -7.35 4.08
C LEU A 26 -6.53 -8.68 3.47
N VAL A 27 -6.68 -9.73 4.28
CA VAL A 27 -7.13 -11.05 3.79
C VAL A 27 -8.52 -10.96 3.16
N ALA A 28 -9.44 -10.24 3.78
CA ALA A 28 -10.79 -10.03 3.25
C ALA A 28 -10.77 -9.31 1.90
N ILE A 29 -10.00 -8.23 1.77
CA ILE A 29 -9.86 -7.46 0.53
C ILE A 29 -9.23 -8.31 -0.58
N VAL A 30 -8.15 -9.05 -0.29
CA VAL A 30 -7.53 -9.94 -1.27
C VAL A 30 -8.50 -11.01 -1.72
N THR A 31 -9.22 -11.63 -0.78
CA THR A 31 -10.17 -12.70 -1.09
C THR A 31 -11.29 -12.18 -1.98
N ALA A 32 -11.92 -11.05 -1.61
CA ALA A 32 -12.94 -10.41 -2.43
C ALA A 32 -12.40 -10.05 -3.83
N GLY A 33 -11.21 -9.45 -3.90
CA GLY A 33 -10.56 -9.11 -5.16
C GLY A 33 -10.26 -10.33 -6.03
N ALA A 34 -9.80 -11.43 -5.44
CA ALA A 34 -9.53 -12.67 -6.15
C ALA A 34 -10.79 -13.24 -6.81
N PHE A 35 -11.92 -13.27 -6.09
CA PHE A 35 -13.19 -13.73 -6.64
C PHE A 35 -13.74 -12.79 -7.72
N MET A 36 -13.56 -11.47 -7.59
CA MET A 36 -14.07 -10.49 -8.53
C MET A 36 -13.22 -10.36 -9.81
N LEU A 37 -11.90 -10.52 -9.72
CA LEU A 37 -10.97 -10.14 -10.79
C LEU A 37 -10.23 -11.30 -11.44
N ILE A 38 -10.02 -12.41 -10.72
CA ILE A 38 -9.21 -13.51 -11.24
C ILE A 38 -10.17 -14.58 -11.80
N PRO A 39 -10.17 -14.92 -13.10
CA PRO A 39 -11.07 -15.94 -13.63
C PRO A 39 -10.58 -17.37 -13.33
N VAL A 40 -9.25 -17.56 -13.25
CA VAL A 40 -8.61 -18.87 -13.10
C VAL A 40 -8.55 -19.29 -11.62
N PRO A 41 -9.17 -20.42 -11.23
CA PRO A 41 -9.20 -20.87 -9.82
C PRO A 41 -7.82 -21.04 -9.18
N MET A 42 -6.83 -21.53 -9.94
CA MET A 42 -5.47 -21.70 -9.45
C MET A 42 -4.87 -20.37 -8.95
N TRP A 43 -4.96 -19.30 -9.75
CA TRP A 43 -4.46 -17.98 -9.37
C TRP A 43 -5.25 -17.35 -8.21
N ARG A 44 -6.56 -17.64 -8.10
CA ARG A 44 -7.37 -17.22 -6.93
C ARG A 44 -6.78 -17.80 -5.65
N TRP A 45 -6.53 -19.11 -5.64
CA TRP A 45 -6.00 -19.80 -4.48
C TRP A 45 -4.60 -19.33 -4.11
N ILE A 46 -3.72 -19.10 -5.10
CA ILE A 46 -2.39 -18.52 -4.85
C ILE A 46 -2.51 -17.16 -4.14
N ALA A 47 -3.38 -16.27 -4.62
CA ALA A 47 -3.58 -14.96 -4.01
C ALA A 47 -4.10 -15.05 -2.56
N ILE A 48 -5.10 -15.90 -2.32
CA ILE A 48 -5.70 -16.11 -1.00
C ILE A 48 -4.70 -16.72 -0.02
N VAL A 49 -4.00 -17.79 -0.43
CA VAL A 49 -2.98 -18.45 0.39
C VAL A 49 -1.84 -17.49 0.70
N ALA A 50 -1.38 -16.69 -0.26
CA ALA A 50 -0.39 -15.65 0.00
C ALA A 50 -0.88 -14.62 1.03
N ALA A 51 -2.11 -14.12 0.91
CA ALA A 51 -2.67 -13.20 1.90
C ALA A 51 -2.74 -13.82 3.31
N VAL A 52 -3.20 -15.06 3.42
CA VAL A 52 -3.28 -15.79 4.70
C VAL A 52 -1.88 -16.02 5.28
N ALA A 53 -0.92 -16.48 4.47
CA ALA A 53 0.47 -16.67 4.88
C ALA A 53 1.10 -15.36 5.39
N SER A 54 0.74 -14.22 4.80
CA SER A 54 1.23 -12.91 5.26
C SER A 54 0.77 -12.54 6.68
N VAL A 55 -0.29 -13.16 7.20
CA VAL A 55 -0.73 -12.96 8.59
C VAL A 55 0.25 -13.61 9.55
N PHE A 56 0.75 -14.80 9.22
CA PHE A 56 1.67 -15.57 10.06
C PHE A 56 3.13 -15.10 9.93
N VAL A 57 3.51 -14.56 8.78
CA VAL A 57 4.87 -14.06 8.52
C VAL A 57 4.84 -12.55 8.22
N PRO A 58 4.55 -11.70 9.23
CA PRO A 58 4.15 -10.31 9.06
C PRO A 58 5.22 -9.39 8.43
N ARG A 59 6.48 -9.80 8.44
CA ARG A 59 7.63 -9.05 7.90
C ARG A 59 8.13 -9.57 6.56
N THR A 60 7.25 -10.18 5.77
CA THR A 60 7.59 -10.71 4.46
C THR A 60 6.88 -9.96 3.35
N MET A 61 7.42 -10.07 2.14
CA MET A 61 6.79 -9.57 0.91
C MET A 61 5.66 -10.50 0.42
N VAL A 62 5.19 -11.45 1.22
CA VAL A 62 4.19 -12.44 0.79
C VAL A 62 2.85 -11.77 0.43
N ALA A 63 2.43 -10.72 1.13
CA ALA A 63 1.23 -9.96 0.74
C ALA A 63 1.37 -9.22 -0.62
N TRP A 64 2.58 -9.02 -1.12
CA TRP A 64 2.85 -8.38 -2.42
C TRP A 64 2.67 -9.39 -3.54
N VAL A 65 2.91 -10.67 -3.27
CA VAL A 65 2.53 -11.76 -4.19
C VAL A 65 1.03 -11.72 -4.43
N ALA A 66 0.22 -11.59 -3.38
CA ALA A 66 -1.23 -11.44 -3.53
C ALA A 66 -1.62 -10.22 -4.37
N ALA A 67 -0.97 -9.07 -4.14
CA ALA A 67 -1.18 -7.88 -4.95
C ALA A 67 -0.83 -8.10 -6.43
N GLY A 68 0.25 -8.83 -6.72
CA GLY A 68 0.70 -9.16 -8.07
C GLY A 68 -0.23 -10.14 -8.81
N CYS A 69 -0.93 -11.01 -8.08
CA CYS A 69 -1.90 -11.94 -8.68
C CYS A 69 -3.13 -11.22 -9.28
N LEU A 70 -3.53 -10.07 -8.74
CA LEU A 70 -4.71 -9.34 -9.24
C LEU A 70 -4.50 -8.83 -10.68
N PRO A 71 -3.40 -8.13 -11.02
CA PRO A 71 -3.07 -7.76 -12.40
C PRO A 71 -2.91 -8.97 -13.34
N VAL A 72 -2.38 -10.09 -12.86
CA VAL A 72 -2.31 -11.32 -13.67
C VAL A 72 -3.72 -11.79 -14.05
N GLY A 73 -4.67 -11.74 -13.11
CA GLY A 73 -6.08 -12.00 -13.40
C GLY A 73 -6.65 -11.06 -14.47
N MET A 74 -6.32 -9.76 -14.38
CA MET A 74 -6.74 -8.76 -15.35
C MET A 74 -6.23 -9.05 -16.76
N LEU A 75 -4.97 -9.50 -16.91
CA LEU A 75 -4.38 -9.85 -18.21
C LEU A 75 -5.08 -11.04 -18.88
N LEU A 76 -5.74 -11.90 -18.10
CA LEU A 76 -6.44 -13.09 -18.59
C LEU A 76 -7.93 -12.84 -18.84
N THR A 77 -8.40 -11.60 -18.67
CA THR A 77 -9.81 -11.23 -18.85
C THR A 77 -9.96 -10.07 -19.82
N GLU A 78 -11.13 -10.01 -20.45
CA GLU A 78 -11.49 -8.82 -21.23
C GLU A 78 -11.53 -7.57 -20.34
N SER A 79 -10.96 -6.50 -20.88
CA SER A 79 -10.81 -5.23 -20.19
C SER A 79 -12.15 -4.52 -20.13
N SER A 80 -12.53 -4.05 -18.94
CA SER A 80 -13.69 -3.17 -18.78
C SER A 80 -13.33 -2.02 -17.83
N PRO A 81 -13.85 -0.80 -18.06
CA PRO A 81 -13.51 0.37 -17.24
C PRO A 81 -13.74 0.13 -15.74
N THR A 82 -14.86 -0.50 -15.39
CA THR A 82 -15.22 -0.84 -14.00
C THR A 82 -14.25 -1.84 -13.40
N ARG A 83 -13.83 -2.86 -14.16
CA ARG A 83 -12.90 -3.89 -13.68
C ARG A 83 -11.50 -3.31 -13.48
N THR A 84 -11.05 -2.43 -14.38
CA THR A 84 -9.78 -1.70 -14.26
C THR A 84 -9.77 -0.77 -13.04
N ALA A 85 -10.83 0.02 -12.86
CA ALA A 85 -11.00 0.89 -11.69
C ALA A 85 -10.96 0.10 -10.37
N LEU A 86 -11.66 -1.04 -10.32
CA LEU A 86 -11.66 -1.94 -9.18
C LEU A 86 -10.28 -2.57 -8.93
N ALA A 87 -9.57 -2.98 -9.98
CA ALA A 87 -8.22 -3.52 -9.85
C ALA A 87 -7.25 -2.50 -9.26
N VAL A 88 -7.27 -1.25 -9.73
CA VAL A 88 -6.45 -0.16 -9.19
C VAL A 88 -6.74 0.06 -7.71
N LEU A 89 -8.02 0.17 -7.35
CA LEU A 89 -8.46 0.36 -5.97
C LEU A 89 -7.97 -0.77 -5.04
N LEU A 90 -8.17 -2.02 -5.45
CA LEU A 90 -7.82 -3.18 -4.65
C LEU A 90 -6.31 -3.32 -4.51
N VAL A 91 -5.56 -3.17 -5.60
CA VAL A 91 -4.09 -3.24 -5.57
C VAL A 91 -3.54 -2.15 -4.66
N HIS A 92 -4.03 -0.91 -4.76
CA HIS A 92 -3.56 0.17 -3.89
C HIS A 92 -3.92 -0.09 -2.41
N ALA A 93 -5.14 -0.56 -2.14
CA ALA A 93 -5.57 -0.92 -0.79
C ALA A 93 -4.69 -2.02 -0.18
N ILE A 94 -4.37 -3.05 -0.96
CA ILE A 94 -3.45 -4.12 -0.55
C ILE A 94 -2.06 -3.54 -0.24
N HIS A 95 -1.50 -2.68 -1.10
CA HIS A 95 -0.20 -2.05 -0.85
C HIS A 95 -0.17 -1.25 0.46
N VAL A 96 -1.20 -0.44 0.71
CA VAL A 96 -1.28 0.38 1.92
C VAL A 96 -1.40 -0.50 3.17
N LEU A 97 -2.32 -1.46 3.18
CA LEU A 97 -2.53 -2.35 4.33
C LEU A 97 -1.32 -3.23 4.60
N ALA A 98 -0.70 -3.73 3.54
CA ALA A 98 0.47 -4.56 3.67
C ALA A 98 1.65 -3.74 4.19
N GLY A 99 1.86 -2.52 3.70
CA GLY A 99 2.89 -1.58 4.18
C GLY A 99 2.70 -1.21 5.67
N ILE A 100 1.45 -0.97 6.09
CA ILE A 100 1.11 -0.82 7.52
C ILE A 100 1.46 -2.10 8.27
N GLY A 101 1.11 -3.26 7.72
CA GLY A 101 1.44 -4.56 8.30
C GLY A 101 2.93 -4.74 8.58
N LEU A 102 3.83 -4.31 7.69
CA LEU A 102 5.29 -4.45 7.87
C LEU A 102 5.80 -3.72 9.12
N THR A 103 5.18 -2.59 9.46
CA THR A 103 5.62 -1.73 10.58
C THR A 103 4.88 -2.03 11.89
N VAL A 104 3.68 -2.62 11.81
CA VAL A 104 2.78 -2.83 12.96
C VAL A 104 2.82 -4.30 13.42
N PRO A 105 3.28 -4.59 14.66
CA PRO A 105 3.21 -5.93 15.23
C PRO A 105 1.76 -6.39 15.43
N LEU A 106 1.50 -7.70 15.27
CA LEU A 106 0.16 -8.31 15.43
C LEU A 106 -0.53 -7.95 16.75
N ARG A 107 0.22 -7.96 17.86
CA ARG A 107 -0.30 -7.70 19.22
C ARG A 107 -0.34 -6.22 19.60
N SER A 108 -0.04 -5.32 18.67
CA SER A 108 -0.04 -3.88 18.96
C SER A 108 -1.45 -3.29 18.89
N GLN A 109 -1.61 -2.15 19.55
CA GLN A 109 -2.84 -1.36 19.53
C GLN A 109 -2.56 -0.07 18.76
N LEU A 110 -3.23 0.10 17.62
CA LEU A 110 -3.08 1.25 16.74
C LEU A 110 -4.10 2.32 17.11
N ALA A 111 -3.64 3.53 17.43
CA ALA A 111 -4.56 4.66 17.52
C ALA A 111 -5.17 4.94 16.13
N LEU A 112 -6.49 5.09 16.05
CA LEU A 112 -7.17 5.39 14.78
C LEU A 112 -6.60 6.66 14.11
N ARG A 113 -6.20 7.64 14.92
CA ARG A 113 -5.55 8.88 14.45
C ARG A 113 -4.21 8.63 13.77
N ALA A 114 -3.49 7.56 14.13
CA ALA A 114 -2.25 7.18 13.47
C ALA A 114 -2.48 6.62 12.06
N LEU A 115 -3.68 6.14 11.74
CA LEU A 115 -4.05 5.68 10.40
C LEU A 115 -4.50 6.83 9.49
N LEU A 116 -4.84 8.00 10.06
CA LEU A 116 -5.38 9.13 9.31
C LEU A 116 -4.43 9.64 8.19
N PRO A 117 -3.11 9.77 8.40
CA PRO A 117 -2.20 10.16 7.33
C PRO A 117 -2.19 9.14 6.18
N SER A 118 -2.22 7.84 6.49
CA SER A 118 -2.27 6.77 5.50
C SER A 118 -3.60 6.78 4.74
N ALA A 119 -4.72 6.97 5.44
CA ALA A 119 -6.04 7.09 4.83
C ALA A 119 -6.14 8.32 3.90
N ARG A 120 -5.59 9.46 4.31
CA ARG A 120 -5.52 10.66 3.46
C ARG A 120 -4.68 10.41 2.20
N ARG A 121 -3.50 9.81 2.34
CA ARG A 121 -2.65 9.46 1.19
C ARG A 121 -3.36 8.48 0.25
N PHE A 122 -4.02 7.47 0.79
CA PHE A 122 -4.82 6.53 0.02
C PHE A 122 -5.90 7.25 -0.80
N ILE A 123 -6.70 8.13 -0.17
CA ILE A 123 -7.75 8.88 -0.85
C ILE A 123 -7.17 9.78 -1.94
N VAL A 124 -6.09 10.52 -1.66
CA VAL A 124 -5.47 11.41 -2.65
C VAL A 124 -4.96 10.62 -3.85
N ILE A 125 -4.29 9.49 -3.62
CA ILE A 125 -3.77 8.65 -4.70
C ILE A 125 -4.92 8.06 -5.51
N GLU A 126 -5.97 7.56 -4.86
CA GLU A 126 -7.17 7.04 -5.54
C GLU A 126 -7.89 8.12 -6.37
N LEU A 127 -8.04 9.33 -5.84
CA LEU A 127 -8.66 10.44 -6.56
C LEU A 127 -7.91 10.81 -7.84
N ILE A 128 -6.60 10.55 -7.90
CA ILE A 128 -5.77 10.76 -9.10
C ILE A 128 -5.78 9.52 -9.99
N ALA A 129 -5.64 8.33 -9.39
CA ALA A 129 -5.50 7.07 -10.11
C ALA A 129 -6.81 6.63 -10.78
N GLN A 130 -7.96 6.87 -10.16
CA GLN A 130 -9.27 6.49 -10.72
C GLN A 130 -9.59 7.21 -12.03
N PRO A 131 -9.45 8.55 -12.14
CA PRO A 131 -9.58 9.24 -13.43
C PRO A 131 -8.59 8.75 -14.48
N LEU A 132 -7.33 8.47 -14.10
CA LEU A 132 -6.33 7.95 -15.03
C LEU A 132 -6.70 6.54 -15.53
N ALA A 133 -7.19 5.67 -14.63
CA ALA A 133 -7.63 4.32 -14.96
C ALA A 133 -8.83 4.33 -15.90
N LEU A 134 -9.83 5.17 -15.60
CA LEU A 134 -11.02 5.35 -16.45
C LEU A 134 -10.67 5.98 -17.80
N GLY A 135 -9.85 7.03 -17.80
CA GLY A 135 -9.37 7.69 -19.01
C GLY A 135 -8.57 6.73 -19.90
N GLY A 136 -7.65 5.97 -19.32
CA GLY A 136 -6.88 4.94 -20.01
C GLY A 136 -7.77 3.85 -20.62
N ALA A 137 -8.74 3.33 -19.86
CA ALA A 137 -9.68 2.34 -20.37
C ALA A 137 -10.52 2.86 -21.56
N ARG A 138 -10.94 4.14 -21.51
CA ARG A 138 -11.69 4.79 -22.61
C ARG A 138 -10.83 5.02 -23.84
N LEU A 139 -9.58 5.44 -23.66
CA LEU A 139 -8.63 5.64 -24.76
C LEU A 139 -8.35 4.33 -25.51
N VAL A 140 -8.14 3.23 -24.79
CA VAL A 140 -7.90 1.91 -25.40
C VAL A 140 -9.12 1.43 -26.19
N ALA A 141 -10.33 1.58 -25.63
CA ALA A 141 -11.57 1.14 -26.27
C ALA A 141 -11.88 1.88 -27.60
N GLY A 142 -11.41 3.12 -27.76
CA GLY A 142 -11.61 3.93 -28.97
C GLY A 142 -10.46 3.85 -30.00
N SER A 143 -9.40 3.09 -29.73
CA SER A 143 -8.16 3.15 -30.51
C SER A 143 -7.97 1.94 -31.42
N THR A 144 -7.44 2.17 -32.63
CA THR A 144 -7.02 1.11 -33.57
C THR A 144 -5.70 0.47 -33.10
N GLY A 145 -5.47 -0.79 -33.45
CA GLY A 145 -4.39 -1.63 -32.86
C GLY A 145 -2.96 -1.06 -32.91
N VAL A 146 -2.65 -0.15 -33.84
CA VAL A 146 -1.34 0.51 -33.94
C VAL A 146 -1.10 1.53 -32.80
N ALA A 147 -2.15 2.23 -32.34
CA ALA A 147 -2.02 3.18 -31.23
C ALA A 147 -1.83 2.46 -29.88
N ILE A 148 -2.45 1.28 -29.72
CA ILE A 148 -2.31 0.42 -28.53
C ILE A 148 -0.89 -0.14 -28.43
N ALA A 149 -0.25 -0.45 -29.56
CA ALA A 149 1.11 -0.99 -29.58
C ALA A 149 2.16 -0.04 -28.96
N TRP A 150 1.96 1.29 -29.07
CA TRP A 150 2.86 2.29 -28.48
C TRP A 150 2.55 2.63 -27.01
N LEU A 151 1.35 2.31 -26.52
CA LEU A 151 0.98 2.51 -25.12
C LEU A 151 1.79 1.62 -24.17
N ALA A 152 2.11 0.40 -24.58
CA ALA A 152 2.92 -0.54 -23.78
C ALA A 152 4.35 -0.02 -23.51
N PRO A 153 5.17 0.34 -24.51
CA PRO A 153 6.50 0.88 -24.26
C PRO A 153 6.46 2.23 -23.54
N LEU A 154 5.47 3.09 -23.82
CA LEU A 154 5.28 4.34 -23.09
C LEU A 154 5.01 4.10 -21.60
N GLY A 155 4.11 3.15 -21.29
CA GLY A 155 3.82 2.75 -19.92
C GLY A 155 5.05 2.20 -19.20
N ALA A 156 5.88 1.40 -19.88
CA ALA A 156 7.13 0.90 -19.34
C ALA A 156 8.14 2.02 -19.02
N VAL A 157 8.27 3.01 -19.91
CA VAL A 157 9.14 4.19 -19.70
C VAL A 157 8.65 5.02 -18.51
N LEU A 158 7.35 5.29 -18.43
CA LEU A 158 6.76 6.04 -17.32
C LEU A 158 6.93 5.31 -15.98
N LEU A 159 6.76 3.99 -15.97
CA LEU A 159 7.01 3.16 -14.79
C LEU A 159 8.47 3.24 -14.36
N LEU A 160 9.41 3.12 -15.31
CA LEU A 160 10.84 3.21 -15.03
C LEU A 160 11.22 4.59 -14.48
N ALA A 161 10.68 5.66 -15.06
CA ALA A 161 10.87 7.02 -14.58
C ALA A 161 10.34 7.20 -13.15
N GLY A 162 9.15 6.66 -12.85
CA GLY A 162 8.57 6.65 -11.52
C GLY A 162 9.44 5.91 -10.49
N ILE A 163 9.97 4.74 -10.84
CA ILE A 163 10.91 3.98 -10.00
C ILE A 163 12.17 4.81 -9.72
N VAL A 164 12.77 5.40 -10.75
CA VAL A 164 13.98 6.24 -10.58
C VAL A 164 13.70 7.43 -9.69
N PHE A 165 12.56 8.10 -9.87
CA PHE A 165 12.16 9.24 -9.05
C PHE A 165 11.95 8.84 -7.59
N ALA A 166 11.26 7.73 -7.33
CA ALA A 166 11.05 7.20 -5.98
C ALA A 166 12.38 6.83 -5.30
N LEU A 167 13.29 6.16 -6.02
CA LEU A 167 14.62 5.81 -5.52
C LEU A 167 15.46 7.07 -5.20
N ARG A 168 15.38 8.12 -6.03
CA ARG A 168 16.03 9.40 -5.75
C ARG A 168 15.46 10.06 -4.49
N GLY A 169 14.13 10.08 -4.35
CA GLY A 169 13.44 10.61 -3.16
C GLY A 169 13.86 9.91 -1.87
N LEU A 170 13.93 8.58 -1.88
CA LEU A 170 14.42 7.77 -0.76
C LEU A 170 15.87 8.13 -0.41
N ARG A 171 16.76 8.18 -1.41
CA ARG A 171 18.17 8.57 -1.20
C ARG A 171 18.31 9.97 -0.63
N THR A 172 17.49 10.93 -1.06
CA THR A 172 17.51 12.30 -0.51
C THR A 172 16.98 12.38 0.92
N ALA A 173 16.02 11.53 1.27
CA ALA A 173 15.49 11.45 2.63
C ALA A 173 16.52 10.81 3.59
N ASP A 174 17.24 9.79 3.13
CA ASP A 174 18.31 9.13 3.89
C ASP A 174 19.56 10.02 4.03
N ALA A 175 19.82 10.89 3.04
CA ALA A 175 20.91 11.86 3.06
C ALA A 175 20.67 13.08 3.98
N ALA A 176 19.50 13.16 4.63
CA ALA A 176 19.19 14.21 5.60
C ALA A 176 19.37 13.79 7.09
N PRO A 177 20.59 13.55 7.59
CA PRO A 177 20.90 13.70 9.01
C PRO A 177 21.82 14.91 9.26
N GLY A 178 21.31 15.96 9.93
CA GLY A 178 22.21 16.96 10.54
C GLY A 178 21.77 18.42 10.63
N THR A 179 20.54 18.77 11.04
CA THR A 179 20.27 20.12 11.57
C THR A 179 20.41 20.16 13.09
N ARG A 180 21.68 20.36 13.52
CA ARG A 180 22.12 21.08 14.73
C ARG A 180 21.26 20.93 15.99
N ARG A 181 21.63 19.96 16.83
CA ARG A 181 21.50 20.06 18.29
C ARG A 181 22.81 20.63 18.81
N GLY A 182 22.76 21.77 19.51
CA GLY A 182 23.85 22.23 20.38
C GLY A 182 24.55 23.53 19.94
N ASN A 183 23.93 24.67 20.22
CA ASN A 183 24.70 25.81 20.71
C ASN A 183 23.86 26.47 21.82
N ARG A 184 24.04 26.01 23.06
CA ARG A 184 23.65 26.80 24.25
C ARG A 184 24.87 27.64 24.60
N PRO A 185 24.86 28.95 24.38
CA PRO A 185 25.87 29.83 24.95
C PRO A 185 25.48 30.06 26.42
N GLY A 186 26.22 29.49 27.35
CA GLY A 186 25.88 29.63 28.78
C GLY A 186 26.83 29.00 29.80
N ASP A 187 27.93 28.36 29.40
CA ASP A 187 28.96 27.90 30.34
C ASP A 187 30.28 28.64 30.07
N THR A 188 30.40 29.84 30.61
CA THR A 188 31.69 30.39 31.04
C THR A 188 31.52 30.89 32.45
N ALA A 189 32.42 30.40 33.29
CA ALA A 189 32.60 30.62 34.72
C ALA A 189 32.54 32.09 35.16
#